data_AF-A0A550J814-F1
#
_entry.id   AF-A0A550J814-F1
#
_cell.length_a   1.000
_cell.length_b   1.000
_cell.length_c   1.000
_cell.angle_alpha   90.00
_cell.angle_beta   90.00
_cell.angle_gamma   90.00
#
_symmetry.space_group_name_H-M   'P 1'
#
loop_
_entity.id
_entity.type
_entity.pdbx_description
1 polymer ?
#
loop_
_entity_poly.entity_id
_entity_poly.type
_entity_poly.pdbx_seq_one_letter_code
_entity_poly.pdbx_strand_id
1 'polypeptide(L)'
;MIEVLCRLWDKIHPGKEEVERGCLACGMCCEAYGGYLHASPGDIERWRRLGREDLLALVSPYGWIWVDPRNGRRGDPCPFLQRGDDDKALCAIHEIKPDICREYPSLDHGRHCVRGIYIPRHPPARKSSVH
;
A
#
# COMPACT_ATOMS: atom_id res chain seq x y z
N MET A 1 20.80 29.22 19.79
CA MET A 1 19.73 28.36 20.36
C MET A 1 19.19 27.38 19.31
N ILE A 2 18.79 27.83 18.12
CA ILE A 2 18.31 26.97 17.02
C ILE A 2 19.36 25.94 16.57
N GLU A 3 20.63 26.33 16.38
CA GLU A 3 21.69 25.40 15.96
C GLU A 3 21.95 24.24 16.93
N VAL A 4 21.79 24.47 18.24
CA VAL A 4 21.95 23.43 19.27
C VAL A 4 20.80 22.42 19.17
N LEU A 5 19.58 22.92 18.91
CA LEU A 5 18.41 22.07 18.69
C LEU A 5 18.53 21.27 17.39
N CYS A 6 19.02 21.85 16.29
CA CYS A 6 19.30 21.12 15.05
C CYS A 6 20.36 20.02 15.25
N ARG A 7 21.49 20.35 15.91
CA ARG A 7 22.53 19.35 16.20
C ARG A 7 22.05 18.23 17.12
N LEU A 8 21.18 18.54 18.07
CA LEU A 8 20.57 17.53 18.94
C LEU A 8 19.58 16.67 18.15
N TRP A 9 18.79 17.28 17.27
CA TRP A 9 17.86 16.60 16.37
C TRP A 9 18.59 15.61 15.46
N ASP A 10 19.69 16.02 14.82
CA ASP A 10 20.49 15.16 13.94
C ASP A 10 21.16 13.98 14.69
N LYS A 11 21.55 14.19 15.96
CA LYS A 11 22.06 13.11 16.82
C LYS A 11 20.99 12.09 17.19
N ILE A 12 19.75 12.52 17.37
CA ILE A 12 18.62 11.66 17.74
C ILE A 12 17.99 11.02 16.49
N HIS A 13 18.06 11.69 15.34
CA HIS A 13 17.55 11.25 14.05
C HIS A 13 18.66 11.25 13.01
N PRO A 14 19.67 10.36 13.15
CA PRO A 14 20.68 10.22 12.12
C PRO A 14 19.97 9.88 10.80
N GLY A 15 20.28 10.64 9.75
CA GLY A 15 19.76 10.34 8.41
C GLY A 15 20.06 8.89 8.07
N LYS A 16 19.03 8.14 7.68
CA LYS A 16 19.18 6.77 7.19
C LYS A 16 19.48 6.83 5.70
N GLU A 17 20.37 5.96 5.24
CA GLU A 17 20.60 5.78 3.80
C GLU A 17 19.29 5.28 3.15
N GLU A 18 18.68 6.13 2.33
CA GLU A 18 17.47 5.80 1.59
C GLU A 18 17.83 5.00 0.34
N VAL A 19 17.68 3.68 0.43
CA VAL A 19 17.92 2.80 -0.72
C VAL A 19 16.65 2.77 -1.58
N GLU A 20 16.60 3.63 -2.60
CA GLU A 20 15.51 3.68 -3.58
C GLU A 20 15.41 2.34 -4.34
N ARG A 21 14.31 1.62 -4.16
CA ARG A 21 14.02 0.37 -4.88
C ARG A 21 12.54 0.28 -5.22
N GLY A 22 12.24 -0.46 -6.28
CA GLY A 22 10.86 -0.78 -6.62
C GLY A 22 10.19 -1.70 -5.59
N CYS A 23 8.86 -1.81 -5.68
CA CYS A 23 8.10 -2.76 -4.89
C CYS A 23 8.62 -4.19 -5.12
N LEU A 24 8.93 -4.92 -4.03
CA LEU A 24 9.40 -6.31 -4.08
C LEU A 24 8.26 -7.31 -4.33
N ALA A 25 7.01 -6.85 -4.44
CA ALA A 25 5.82 -7.68 -4.52
C ALA A 25 5.69 -8.71 -3.37
N CYS A 26 6.22 -8.41 -2.18
CA CYS A 26 6.23 -9.35 -1.05
C CYS A 26 4.89 -9.51 -0.30
N GLY A 27 3.88 -8.67 -0.61
CA GLY A 27 2.54 -8.76 0.01
C GLY A 27 2.44 -8.30 1.47
N MET A 28 3.52 -7.87 2.12
CA MET A 28 3.46 -7.44 3.54
C MET A 28 2.52 -6.26 3.80
N CYS A 29 2.27 -5.39 2.83
CA CYS A 29 1.25 -4.35 2.99
C CYS A 29 -0.18 -4.92 3.05
N CYS A 30 -0.44 -6.05 2.37
CA CYS A 30 -1.71 -6.75 2.42
C CYS A 30 -1.90 -7.47 3.76
N GLU A 31 -0.82 -7.94 4.39
CA GLU A 31 -0.85 -8.52 5.74
C GLU A 31 -1.00 -7.44 6.81
N ALA A 32 -0.24 -6.35 6.71
CA ALA A 32 -0.23 -5.33 7.74
C ALA A 32 -1.50 -4.47 7.73
N TYR A 33 -2.07 -4.22 6.55
CA TYR A 33 -3.14 -3.23 6.39
C TYR A 33 -4.42 -3.80 5.81
N GLY A 34 -4.49 -5.08 5.42
CA GLY A 34 -5.65 -5.64 4.72
C GLY A 34 -6.99 -5.33 5.38
N GLY A 35 -7.06 -5.41 6.72
CA GLY A 35 -8.25 -5.11 7.49
C GLY A 35 -8.48 -3.63 7.82
N TYR A 36 -7.66 -2.69 7.35
CA TYR A 36 -7.66 -1.30 7.80
C TYR A 36 -7.72 -0.28 6.66
N LEU A 37 -8.37 -0.64 5.56
CA LEU A 37 -8.46 0.20 4.35
C LEU A 37 -9.89 0.69 4.12
N HIS A 38 -10.00 1.82 3.41
CA HIS A 38 -11.26 2.35 2.88
C HIS A 38 -11.24 2.36 1.35
N ALA A 39 -12.40 2.12 0.75
CA ALA A 39 -12.62 2.36 -0.67
C ALA A 39 -12.78 3.85 -0.93
N SER A 40 -12.15 4.34 -1.99
CA SER A 40 -12.46 5.65 -2.56
C SER A 40 -13.84 5.61 -3.26
N PRO A 41 -14.51 6.75 -3.45
CA PRO A 41 -15.69 6.80 -4.32
C PRO A 41 -15.40 6.28 -5.74
N GLY A 42 -14.18 6.50 -6.25
CA GLY A 42 -13.71 5.99 -7.54
C GLY A 42 -13.57 4.47 -7.57
N ASP A 43 -13.17 3.84 -6.46
CA ASP A 43 -13.15 2.38 -6.32
C ASP A 43 -14.55 1.81 -6.48
N ILE A 44 -15.53 2.37 -5.76
CA ILE A 44 -16.93 1.93 -5.79
C ILE A 44 -17.52 2.06 -7.19
N GLU A 45 -17.33 3.21 -7.84
CA GLU A 45 -17.83 3.44 -9.19
C GLU A 45 -17.18 2.49 -10.20
N ARG A 46 -15.86 2.28 -10.09
CA ARG A 46 -15.13 1.34 -10.94
C ARG A 46 -15.65 -0.08 -10.77
N TRP A 47 -15.89 -0.56 -9.55
CA TRP A 47 -16.40 -1.90 -9.30
C TRP A 47 -17.83 -2.08 -9.80
N ARG A 48 -18.71 -1.07 -9.63
CA ARG A 48 -20.08 -1.08 -10.20
C ARG A 48 -20.05 -1.19 -11.72
N ARG A 49 -19.27 -0.35 -12.39
CA ARG A 49 -19.15 -0.37 -13.86
C ARG A 49 -18.64 -1.71 -14.41
N LEU A 50 -17.82 -2.41 -13.63
CA LEU A 50 -17.27 -3.73 -13.97
C LEU A 50 -18.17 -4.89 -13.52
N GLY A 51 -19.32 -4.64 -12.90
CA GLY A 51 -20.22 -5.68 -12.39
C GLY A 51 -19.62 -6.53 -11.26
N ARG A 52 -18.67 -5.98 -10.50
CA ARG A 52 -17.96 -6.68 -9.41
C ARG A 52 -18.74 -6.62 -8.10
N GLU A 53 -19.94 -7.18 -8.11
CA GLU A 53 -20.82 -7.28 -6.93
C GLU A 53 -20.16 -8.03 -5.77
N ASP A 54 -19.26 -8.95 -6.08
CA ASP A 54 -18.45 -9.68 -5.09
C ASP A 54 -17.49 -8.75 -4.31
N LEU A 55 -16.99 -7.67 -4.91
CA LEU A 55 -16.19 -6.66 -4.22
C LEU A 55 -17.07 -5.67 -3.47
N LEU A 56 -18.17 -5.25 -4.09
CA LEU A 56 -19.13 -4.31 -3.48
C LEU A 56 -19.76 -4.89 -2.21
N ALA A 57 -20.03 -6.19 -2.18
CA ALA A 57 -20.53 -6.91 -1.00
C ALA A 57 -19.55 -6.91 0.18
N LEU A 58 -18.27 -6.61 -0.05
CA LEU A 58 -17.24 -6.52 0.99
C LEU A 58 -16.98 -5.08 1.46
N VAL A 59 -17.82 -4.13 1.05
CA VAL A 59 -17.74 -2.71 1.46
C VAL A 59 -18.79 -2.44 2.54
N SER A 60 -18.36 -2.01 3.72
CA SER A 60 -19.28 -1.58 4.76
C SER A 60 -19.98 -0.25 4.39
N PRO A 61 -21.11 0.09 5.03
CA PRO A 61 -21.76 1.40 4.86
C PRO A 61 -20.86 2.61 5.15
N TYR A 62 -19.77 2.42 5.92
CA TYR A 62 -18.81 3.47 6.25
C TYR A 62 -17.58 3.47 5.33
N GLY A 63 -17.57 2.66 4.28
CA GLY A 63 -16.50 2.61 3.28
C GLY A 63 -15.31 1.72 3.65
N TRP A 64 -15.29 1.08 4.82
CA TRP A 64 -14.29 0.03 5.11
C TRP A 64 -14.41 -1.10 4.11
N ILE A 65 -13.28 -1.55 3.58
CA ILE A 65 -13.22 -2.65 2.62
C ILE A 65 -12.76 -3.95 3.27
N TRP A 66 -13.11 -5.03 2.58
CA TRP A 66 -12.85 -6.41 2.95
C TRP A 66 -13.58 -6.82 4.23
N VAL A 67 -14.76 -6.26 4.45
CA VAL A 67 -15.63 -6.60 5.57
C VAL A 67 -16.47 -7.81 5.20
N ASP A 68 -16.44 -8.86 6.02
CA ASP A 68 -17.29 -10.04 5.84
C ASP A 68 -18.76 -9.64 6.08
N PRO A 69 -19.62 -9.72 5.07
CA PRO A 69 -21.01 -9.26 5.17
C PRO A 69 -21.85 -10.09 6.14
N ARG A 70 -21.40 -11.30 6.52
CA ARG A 70 -22.16 -12.20 7.40
C ARG A 70 -22.01 -11.85 8.87
N ASN A 71 -20.88 -11.28 9.26
CA ASN A 71 -20.53 -11.03 10.67
C ASN A 71 -19.93 -9.63 10.93
N GLY A 72 -19.72 -8.82 9.89
CA GLY A 72 -19.17 -7.47 9.99
C GLY A 72 -17.68 -7.40 10.36
N ARG A 73 -16.98 -8.53 10.42
CA ARG A 73 -15.54 -8.57 10.75
C ARG A 73 -14.71 -8.18 9.55
N ARG A 74 -13.59 -7.52 9.80
CA ARG A 74 -12.64 -7.13 8.75
C ARG A 74 -11.76 -8.31 8.37
N GLY A 75 -11.49 -8.47 7.09
CA GLY A 75 -10.56 -9.44 6.54
C GLY A 75 -9.13 -9.01 6.83
N ASP A 76 -8.50 -9.69 7.78
CA ASP A 76 -7.09 -9.51 8.11
C ASP A 76 -6.42 -10.89 8.18
N PRO A 77 -5.53 -11.23 7.23
CA PRO A 77 -4.98 -10.38 6.16
C PRO A 77 -5.99 -10.12 5.03
N CYS A 78 -5.59 -9.29 4.05
CA CYS A 78 -6.37 -9.03 2.84
C CYS A 78 -6.85 -10.34 2.17
N PRO A 79 -8.15 -10.50 1.86
CA PRO A 79 -8.68 -11.75 1.27
C PRO A 79 -8.23 -11.99 -0.17
N PHE A 80 -7.68 -10.98 -0.85
CA PHE A 80 -7.15 -11.09 -2.22
C PHE A 80 -5.64 -11.32 -2.27
N LEU A 81 -4.99 -11.47 -1.12
CA LEU A 81 -3.58 -11.82 -1.04
C LEU A 81 -3.40 -13.30 -1.40
N GLN A 82 -2.60 -13.55 -2.44
CA GLN A 82 -2.17 -14.89 -2.84
C GLN A 82 -0.67 -15.01 -2.66
N ARG A 83 -0.23 -16.08 -1.98
CA ARG A 83 1.19 -16.40 -1.85
C ARG A 83 1.63 -17.18 -3.09
N GLY A 84 2.65 -16.67 -3.77
CA GLY A 84 3.34 -17.38 -4.83
C GLY A 84 4.62 -18.03 -4.33
N ASP A 85 5.38 -18.59 -5.25
CA ASP A 85 6.73 -19.08 -4.99
C ASP A 85 7.72 -17.91 -4.80
N ASP A 86 8.90 -18.18 -4.25
CA ASP A 86 10.02 -17.24 -4.12
C ASP A 86 9.71 -15.92 -3.36
N ASP A 87 9.01 -15.99 -2.21
CA ASP A 87 8.64 -14.85 -1.35
C ASP A 87 7.80 -13.76 -2.03
N LYS A 88 7.29 -14.03 -3.24
CA LYS A 88 6.41 -13.12 -3.97
C LYS A 88 4.95 -13.37 -3.61
N ALA A 89 4.18 -12.31 -3.72
CA ALA A 89 2.74 -12.32 -3.54
C ALA A 89 2.04 -11.71 -4.75
N LEU A 90 0.86 -12.24 -5.03
CA LEU A 90 -0.02 -11.78 -6.08
C LEU A 90 -1.29 -11.20 -5.45
N CYS A 91 -1.83 -10.18 -6.11
CA CYS A 91 -3.14 -9.65 -5.78
C CYS A 91 -4.15 -10.23 -6.76
N ALA A 92 -5.12 -11.00 -6.28
CA ALA A 92 -6.13 -11.64 -7.12
C ALA A 92 -7.00 -10.63 -7.90
N ILE A 93 -6.99 -9.36 -7.48
CA ILE A 93 -7.71 -8.25 -8.12
C ILE A 93 -6.76 -7.15 -8.60
N HIS A 94 -5.51 -7.48 -8.94
CA HIS A 94 -4.44 -6.51 -9.21
C HIS A 94 -4.86 -5.31 -10.07
N GLU A 95 -5.49 -5.57 -11.23
CA GLU A 95 -5.93 -4.56 -12.18
C GLU A 95 -6.95 -3.58 -11.58
N ILE A 96 -7.83 -4.09 -10.73
CA ILE A 96 -8.99 -3.37 -10.20
C ILE A 96 -8.93 -3.16 -8.69
N LYS A 97 -7.76 -3.36 -8.08
CA LYS A 97 -7.52 -3.16 -6.64
C LYS A 97 -7.98 -1.77 -6.17
N PRO A 98 -8.12 -1.51 -4.87
CA PRO A 98 -8.45 -0.16 -4.38
C PRO A 98 -7.35 0.87 -4.71
N ASP A 99 -7.72 2.14 -4.81
CA ASP A 99 -6.78 3.23 -5.06
C ASP A 99 -5.76 3.35 -3.93
N ILE A 100 -6.18 3.18 -2.67
CA ILE A 100 -5.28 3.13 -1.51
C ILE A 100 -4.20 2.03 -1.65
N CYS A 101 -4.51 0.91 -2.32
CA CYS A 101 -3.55 -0.15 -2.62
C CYS A 101 -2.64 0.17 -3.82
N ARG A 102 -3.06 1.06 -4.75
CA ARG A 102 -2.20 1.56 -5.84
C ARG A 102 -1.23 2.62 -5.33
N GLU A 103 -1.69 3.46 -4.42
CA GLU A 103 -0.93 4.60 -3.92
C GLU A 103 0.08 4.24 -2.85
N TYR A 104 -0.06 3.05 -2.26
CA TYR A 104 0.86 2.57 -1.23
C TYR A 104 2.29 2.37 -1.77
N PRO A 105 3.33 2.86 -1.07
CA PRO A 105 3.27 3.71 0.13
C PRO A 105 2.92 5.18 -0.19
N SER A 106 2.00 5.75 0.60
CA SER A 106 1.55 7.14 0.47
C SER A 106 2.54 8.14 1.11
N LEU A 107 2.18 9.43 1.09
CA LEU A 107 2.93 10.47 1.81
C LEU A 107 2.88 10.28 3.33
N ASP A 108 1.80 9.73 3.86
CA ASP A 108 1.66 9.45 5.31
C ASP A 108 2.69 8.41 5.78
N HIS A 109 3.15 7.57 4.86
CA HIS A 109 4.20 6.58 5.09
C HIS A 109 5.60 7.15 4.79
N GLY A 110 5.72 8.44 4.45
CA GLY A 110 6.96 9.03 3.95
C GLY A 110 7.53 8.29 2.73
N ARG A 111 6.67 7.69 1.90
CA ARG A 111 7.04 6.79 0.79
C ARG A 111 7.83 5.53 1.18
N HIS A 112 7.83 5.14 2.44
CA HIS A 112 8.44 3.91 2.90
C HIS A 112 7.40 2.79 3.02
N CYS A 113 7.69 1.61 2.47
CA CYS A 113 6.83 0.45 2.65
C CYS A 113 7.04 -0.22 4.03
N VAL A 114 6.30 -1.29 4.34
CA VAL A 114 6.41 -2.06 5.60
C VAL A 114 7.85 -2.51 5.89
N ARG A 115 8.66 -2.75 4.86
CA ARG A 115 10.07 -3.13 5.00
C ARG A 115 11.03 -1.95 5.22
N GLY A 116 10.53 -0.72 5.29
CA GLY A 116 11.34 0.48 5.33
C GLY A 116 12.07 0.79 4.01
N ILE A 117 11.59 0.26 2.88
CA ILE A 117 12.14 0.58 1.55
C ILE A 117 11.42 1.82 1.03
N TYR A 118 12.19 2.83 0.61
CA TYR A 118 11.67 4.00 -0.09
C TYR A 118 11.24 3.62 -1.52
N ILE A 119 9.96 3.84 -1.83
CA ILE A 119 9.37 3.58 -3.16
C ILE A 119 8.89 4.92 -3.74
N PRO A 120 9.55 5.43 -4.79
CA PRO A 120 9.16 6.69 -5.43
C PRO A 120 7.83 6.54 -6.19
N ARG A 121 7.06 7.64 -6.30
CA ARG A 121 5.75 7.64 -6.99
C ARG A 121 5.87 7.41 -8.51
N HIS A 122 7.05 7.62 -9.05
CA HIS A 122 7.41 7.35 -10.45
C HIS A 122 8.61 6.40 -10.43
N PRO A 123 8.69 5.39 -11.32
CA PRO A 123 9.94 4.66 -11.48
C PRO A 123 11.06 5.69 -11.74
N PRO A 124 12.26 5.52 -11.17
CA PRO A 124 13.39 6.36 -11.55
C PRO A 124 13.48 6.33 -13.07
N ALA A 125 13.59 7.51 -13.69
CA ALA A 125 13.88 7.61 -15.10
C ALA A 125 15.03 6.65 -15.39
N ARG A 126 14.83 5.70 -16.31
CA ARG A 126 15.85 4.76 -16.75
C ARG A 126 17.07 5.62 -17.05
N LYS A 127 18.14 5.53 -16.24
CA LYS A 127 19.39 6.20 -16.58
C LYS A 127 19.80 5.58 -17.91
N SER A 128 19.61 6.31 -19.01
CA SER A 128 20.19 5.96 -20.29
C SER A 128 21.68 5.83 -20.02
N SER A 129 22.19 4.61 -20.11
CA SER A 129 23.60 4.32 -20.09
C SER A 129 24.22 4.96 -21.34
N VAL A 130 24.55 6.25 -21.22
CA VAL A 130 25.44 6.91 -22.17
C VAL A 130 26.80 6.26 -21.97
N HIS A 131 27.22 5.57 -23.03
CA HIS A 131 28.56 5.02 -23.22
C HIS A 131 29.56 6.16 -23.41
#